data_AF-A0A2V6XPD6-F1
#
_entry.id   AF-A0A2V6XPD6-F1
#
_cell.length_a   1.000
_cell.length_b   1.000
_cell.length_c   1.000
_cell.angle_alpha   90.00
_cell.angle_beta   90.00
_cell.angle_gamma   90.00
#
_symmetry.space_group_name_H-M   'P 1'
#
loop_
_entity.id
_entity.type
_entity.pdbx_description
1 polymer ?
#
loop_
_entity_poly.entity_id
_entity_poly.type
_entity_poly.pdbx_seq_one_letter_code
_entity_poly.pdbx_strand_id
1 'polypeptide(L)'
;MIVFSALLLALTGCAAQGPDTVQGQAHGAHGQHPADVRPVLYDRAYFKTAQPSGIYRGLYYPHNIDFIWQSASMQGRSTETIRAAREFAENAPLEMIKAMPDMETAPVAPIVALARFGRWDEVLGYPAPPRDWPYTWGVWRYSRGLAFNAKGQAADATRELRELEGILQSVPPERTVAFFFRAKNLLQLAANLLGGELAAKAGDVATAERLLRATVAEQDTHWFTEPPPWYFPVRQTLGAVLLQAGRAGDAELVYREDLRRNPGNGWSLFGLAQSLRTQGKTADAAQVDESFRKAWAQADVRLTASRF
;
A
#
# COMPACT_ATOMS: atom_id res chain seq x y z
N MET A 1 24.85 -13.39 17.23
CA MET A 1 23.71 -14.33 17.37
C MET A 1 22.83 -14.08 18.61
N ILE A 2 22.79 -12.87 19.19
CA ILE A 2 21.90 -12.55 20.34
C ILE A 2 20.89 -11.43 20.01
N VAL A 3 21.05 -10.73 18.87
CA VAL A 3 20.10 -9.69 18.41
C VAL A 3 18.85 -10.28 17.74
N PHE A 4 18.87 -11.56 17.36
CA PHE A 4 17.77 -12.22 16.63
C PHE A 4 16.54 -12.55 17.51
N SER A 5 16.68 -12.66 18.84
CA SER A 5 15.55 -13.02 19.71
C SER A 5 14.65 -11.84 20.12
N ALA A 6 15.16 -10.60 20.15
CA ALA A 6 14.38 -9.47 20.65
C ALA A 6 13.30 -9.00 19.66
N LEU A 7 13.56 -9.11 18.35
CA LEU A 7 12.58 -8.70 17.32
C LEU A 7 11.44 -9.71 17.17
N LEU A 8 11.72 -11.01 17.39
CA LEU A 8 10.71 -12.07 17.31
C LEU A 8 9.82 -12.13 18.57
N LEU A 9 10.38 -11.86 19.75
CA LEU A 9 9.59 -11.86 21.01
C LEU A 9 8.71 -10.61 21.18
N ALA A 10 9.00 -9.50 20.51
CA ALA A 10 8.17 -8.30 20.58
C ALA A 10 6.90 -8.39 19.70
N LEU A 11 6.88 -9.28 18.71
CA LEU A 11 5.71 -9.54 17.85
C LEU A 11 4.68 -10.50 18.48
N THR A 12 5.03 -11.15 19.59
CA THR A 12 4.15 -12.07 20.34
C THR A 12 3.48 -11.42 21.57
N GLY A 13 3.64 -10.10 21.78
CA GLY A 13 3.15 -9.39 22.96
C GLY A 13 1.63 -9.20 23.07
N CYS A 14 0.85 -9.60 22.06
CA CYS A 14 -0.62 -9.58 22.10
C CYS A 14 -1.19 -11.00 22.05
N ALA A 15 -0.93 -11.83 23.05
CA ALA A 15 -1.77 -12.99 23.34
C ALA A 15 -1.49 -13.52 24.76
N ALA A 16 -2.32 -13.12 25.71
CA ALA A 16 -2.53 -13.88 26.94
C ALA A 16 -3.95 -14.45 26.92
N GLN A 17 -4.16 -15.52 26.15
CA GLN A 17 -5.21 -16.51 26.40
C GLN A 17 -4.62 -17.90 26.17
N GLY A 18 -4.93 -18.81 27.10
CA GLY A 18 -4.19 -20.04 27.40
C GLY A 18 -4.18 -21.11 26.30
N PRO A 19 -3.48 -22.22 26.56
CA PRO A 19 -3.23 -23.25 25.56
C PRO A 19 -4.48 -24.14 25.46
N ASP A 20 -5.15 -24.12 24.30
CA ASP A 20 -5.66 -25.35 23.69
C ASP A 20 -6.23 -25.08 22.29
N THR A 21 -5.72 -25.86 21.35
CA THR A 21 -6.30 -26.26 20.05
C THR A 21 -6.29 -25.31 18.83
N VAL A 22 -5.94 -25.95 17.71
CA VAL A 22 -6.08 -25.58 16.29
C VAL A 22 -4.91 -24.82 15.66
N GLN A 23 -3.92 -25.59 15.18
CA GLN A 23 -3.10 -25.23 14.04
C GLN A 23 -3.99 -25.11 12.79
N GLY A 24 -4.18 -23.88 12.31
CA GLY A 24 -4.83 -23.60 11.03
C GLY A 24 -5.47 -22.21 11.04
N GLN A 25 -5.05 -21.34 10.11
CA GLN A 25 -5.60 -20.00 9.84
C GLN A 25 -5.19 -18.88 10.82
N ALA A 26 -3.97 -18.37 10.67
CA ALA A 26 -3.60 -17.04 11.17
C ALA A 26 -2.79 -16.29 10.09
N HIS A 27 -3.43 -15.99 8.96
CA HIS A 27 -2.95 -14.94 8.06
C HIS A 27 -3.76 -13.69 8.39
N GLY A 28 -3.13 -12.77 9.16
CA GLY A 28 -3.77 -11.60 9.74
C GLY A 28 -4.45 -10.70 8.70
N ALA A 29 -5.61 -10.19 9.07
CA ALA A 29 -6.49 -9.40 8.22
C ALA A 29 -6.13 -7.91 8.30
N HIS A 30 -5.48 -7.35 7.27
CA HIS A 30 -5.01 -5.95 7.28
C HIS A 30 -6.13 -4.89 7.37
N GLY A 31 -7.40 -5.26 7.14
CA GLY A 31 -8.52 -4.32 7.05
C GLY A 31 -9.40 -4.16 8.29
N GLN A 32 -9.14 -4.90 9.37
CA GLN A 32 -10.04 -4.89 10.53
C GLN A 32 -9.80 -3.74 11.53
N HIS A 33 -8.66 -3.05 11.47
CA HIS A 33 -8.34 -2.03 12.46
C HIS A 33 -8.61 -0.61 11.94
N PRO A 34 -9.54 0.15 12.57
CA PRO A 34 -9.74 1.55 12.23
C PRO A 34 -8.44 2.34 12.49
N ALA A 35 -8.28 3.46 11.79
CA ALA A 35 -7.09 4.28 11.96
C ALA A 35 -7.14 4.89 13.37
N ASP A 36 -6.18 4.53 14.20
CA ASP A 36 -6.14 4.90 15.62
C ASP A 36 -4.90 5.77 15.91
N VAL A 37 -5.14 7.03 16.26
CA VAL A 37 -4.10 7.99 16.59
C VAL A 37 -3.63 7.90 18.05
N ARG A 38 -4.35 7.17 18.91
CA ARG A 38 -4.07 7.12 20.36
C ARG A 38 -2.65 6.65 20.68
N PRO A 39 -2.08 5.59 20.05
CA PRO A 39 -0.71 5.17 20.31
C PRO A 39 0.30 6.32 20.14
N VAL A 40 0.22 7.05 19.03
CA VAL A 40 1.08 8.20 18.75
C VAL A 40 0.87 9.34 19.77
N LEU A 41 -0.36 9.56 20.25
CA LEU A 41 -0.62 10.54 21.30
C LEU A 41 0.01 10.13 22.64
N TYR A 42 -0.03 8.84 22.99
CA TYR A 42 0.65 8.32 24.18
C TYR A 42 2.17 8.46 24.07
N ASP A 43 2.76 8.13 22.91
CA ASP A 43 4.20 8.31 22.68
C ASP A 43 4.62 9.77 22.86
N ARG A 44 3.87 10.70 22.27
CA ARG A 44 4.13 12.14 22.40
C ARG A 44 4.01 12.62 23.84
N ALA A 45 3.07 12.08 24.62
CA ALA A 45 2.96 12.39 26.03
C ALA A 45 4.16 11.85 26.82
N TYR A 46 4.56 10.60 26.53
CA TYR A 46 5.71 9.95 27.13
C TYR A 46 7.03 10.71 26.86
N PHE A 47 7.22 11.23 25.65
CA PHE A 47 8.41 12.02 25.27
C PHE A 47 8.53 13.36 26.02
N LYS A 48 7.44 13.88 26.59
CA LYS A 48 7.49 15.09 27.42
C LYS A 48 8.01 14.81 28.83
N THR A 49 7.87 13.57 29.30
CA THR A 49 8.18 13.19 30.69
C THR A 49 9.36 12.24 30.81
N ALA A 50 9.85 11.68 29.71
CA ALA A 50 10.92 10.70 29.68
C ALA A 50 11.83 10.86 28.47
N GLN A 51 13.04 10.30 28.58
CA GLN A 51 13.99 10.15 27.47
C GLN A 51 13.99 8.68 27.03
N PRO A 52 13.16 8.29 26.04
CA PRO A 52 13.12 6.93 25.53
C PRO A 52 14.47 6.53 24.90
N SER A 53 14.72 5.22 24.78
CA SER A 53 15.86 4.72 24.03
C SER A 53 15.81 5.15 22.56
N GLY A 54 16.97 5.23 21.91
CA GLY A 54 17.05 5.53 20.48
C GLY A 54 16.25 4.53 19.61
N ILE A 55 16.19 3.26 20.03
CA ILE A 55 15.39 2.22 19.38
C ILE A 55 13.89 2.53 19.49
N TYR A 56 13.41 2.90 20.67
CA TYR A 56 12.01 3.26 20.86
C TYR A 56 11.62 4.47 19.99
N ARG A 57 12.43 5.53 20.06
CA ARG A 57 12.17 6.77 19.32
C ARG A 57 12.32 6.62 17.81
N GLY A 58 13.25 5.80 17.35
CA GLY A 58 13.58 5.63 15.94
C GLY A 58 12.81 4.52 15.22
N LEU A 59 12.37 3.47 15.92
CA LEU A 59 11.67 2.34 15.28
C LEU A 59 10.21 2.22 15.71
N TYR A 60 9.95 2.17 17.02
CA TYR A 60 8.59 1.94 17.52
C TYR A 60 7.66 3.12 17.28
N TYR A 61 8.10 4.35 17.56
CA TYR A 61 7.27 5.54 17.31
C TYR A 61 6.94 5.75 15.83
N PRO A 62 7.92 5.68 14.88
CA PRO A 62 7.62 5.76 13.46
C PRO A 62 6.73 4.63 12.96
N HIS A 63 6.87 3.42 13.51
CA HIS A 63 5.99 2.28 13.21
C HIS A 63 4.53 2.55 13.58
N ASN A 64 4.26 3.17 14.74
CA ASN A 64 2.91 3.61 15.10
C ASN A 64 2.33 4.64 14.10
N ILE A 65 3.17 5.52 13.54
CA ILE A 65 2.74 6.48 12.51
C ILE A 65 2.50 5.78 11.16
N ASP A 66 3.33 4.79 10.81
CA ASP A 66 3.19 3.97 9.60
C ASP A 66 1.81 3.29 9.56
N PHE A 67 1.37 2.73 10.69
CA PHE A 67 0.03 2.19 10.88
C PHE A 67 -1.10 3.20 10.62
N ILE A 68 -0.95 4.43 11.10
CA ILE A 68 -2.01 5.45 10.95
C ILE A 68 -2.26 5.71 9.46
N TRP A 69 -1.22 5.98 8.67
CA TRP A 69 -1.47 6.37 7.27
C TRP A 69 -1.99 5.20 6.43
N GLN A 70 -1.54 3.97 6.69
CA GLN A 70 -2.00 2.79 5.96
C GLN A 70 -3.45 2.44 6.31
N SER A 71 -3.81 2.43 7.59
CA SER A 71 -5.20 2.21 8.01
C SER A 71 -6.13 3.32 7.51
N ALA A 72 -5.71 4.58 7.61
CA ALA A 72 -6.47 5.73 7.10
C ALA A 72 -6.68 5.64 5.58
N SER A 73 -5.67 5.14 4.86
CA SER A 73 -5.73 4.94 3.39
C SER A 73 -6.84 3.96 3.02
N MET A 74 -6.99 2.87 3.76
CA MET A 74 -8.03 1.85 3.52
C MET A 74 -9.46 2.37 3.78
N GLN A 75 -9.59 3.42 4.58
CA GLN A 75 -10.85 4.09 4.94
C GLN A 75 -11.14 5.33 4.09
N GLY A 76 -10.29 5.66 3.12
CA GLY A 76 -10.48 6.83 2.25
C GLY A 76 -10.25 8.17 2.94
N ARG A 77 -9.49 8.20 4.04
CA ARG A 77 -9.19 9.42 4.83
C ARG A 77 -7.93 10.12 4.28
N SER A 78 -8.03 10.70 3.09
CA SER A 78 -6.93 11.30 2.33
C SER A 78 -6.10 12.30 3.15
N THR A 79 -6.76 13.24 3.82
CA THR A 79 -6.08 14.27 4.61
C THR A 79 -5.24 13.66 5.73
N GLU A 80 -5.78 12.68 6.45
CA GLU A 80 -5.05 12.00 7.53
C GLU A 80 -3.93 11.13 6.98
N THR A 81 -4.17 10.37 5.91
CA THR A 81 -3.14 9.55 5.26
C THR A 81 -1.95 10.39 4.83
N ILE A 82 -2.18 11.49 4.11
CA ILE A 82 -1.08 12.34 3.61
C ILE A 82 -0.33 12.99 4.79
N ARG A 83 -1.05 13.46 5.82
CA ARG A 83 -0.43 14.04 7.03
C ARG A 83 0.45 13.03 7.75
N ALA A 84 -0.07 11.84 8.03
CA ALA A 84 0.65 10.80 8.76
C ALA A 84 1.81 10.21 7.93
N ALA A 85 1.67 10.08 6.61
CA ALA A 85 2.76 9.64 5.74
C ALA A 85 3.93 10.64 5.71
N ARG A 86 3.65 11.95 5.72
CA ARG A 86 4.69 12.99 5.87
C ARG A 86 5.35 12.92 7.25
N GLU A 87 4.56 12.77 8.31
CA GLU A 87 5.07 12.62 9.66
C GLU A 87 5.97 11.38 9.80
N PHE A 88 5.62 10.28 9.14
CA PHE A 88 6.45 9.07 9.12
C PHE A 88 7.80 9.33 8.46
N ALA A 89 7.82 9.98 7.31
CA ALA A 89 9.05 10.37 6.62
C ALA A 89 9.93 11.33 7.46
N GLU A 90 9.32 12.30 8.16
CA GLU A 90 10.03 13.24 9.04
C GLU A 90 10.70 12.54 10.23
N ASN A 91 10.17 11.41 10.69
CA ASN A 91 10.73 10.63 11.79
C ASN A 91 11.73 9.54 11.34
N ALA A 92 12.10 9.52 10.06
CA ALA A 92 13.18 8.68 9.52
C ALA A 92 14.20 9.57 8.77
N PRO A 93 15.01 10.36 9.49
CA PRO A 93 15.94 11.31 8.88
C PRO A 93 17.01 10.58 8.03
N LEU A 94 17.62 11.32 7.09
CA LEU A 94 18.63 10.80 6.16
C LEU A 94 19.73 9.97 6.84
N GLU A 95 20.27 10.44 7.97
CA GLU A 95 21.33 9.74 8.69
C GLU A 95 20.85 8.40 9.27
N MET A 96 19.58 8.31 9.66
CA MET A 96 18.98 7.05 10.09
C MET A 96 18.84 6.07 8.93
N ILE A 97 18.39 6.55 7.76
CA ILE A 97 18.25 5.71 6.57
C ILE A 97 19.62 5.25 6.05
N LYS A 98 20.67 6.10 6.13
CA LYS A 98 22.04 5.68 5.81
C LYS A 98 22.54 4.55 6.72
N ALA A 99 22.25 4.65 8.02
CA ALA A 99 22.62 3.63 8.99
C ALA A 99 21.74 2.36 8.89
N MET A 100 20.48 2.53 8.48
CA MET A 100 19.50 1.46 8.33
C MET A 100 18.74 1.61 7.01
N PRO A 101 19.34 1.17 5.89
CA PRO A 101 18.74 1.34 4.56
C PRO A 101 17.37 0.68 4.41
N ASP A 102 17.02 -0.29 5.26
CA ASP A 102 15.68 -0.90 5.26
C ASP A 102 14.53 0.07 5.58
N MET A 103 14.84 1.23 6.18
CA MET A 103 13.85 2.28 6.48
C MET A 103 13.48 3.16 5.29
N GLU A 104 13.94 2.82 4.10
CA GLU A 104 13.63 3.54 2.86
C GLU A 104 12.10 3.53 2.52
N THR A 105 11.28 2.75 3.22
CA THR A 105 9.82 2.84 3.15
C THR A 105 9.26 4.17 3.69
N ALA A 106 9.94 4.82 4.63
CA ALA A 106 9.51 6.09 5.20
C ALA A 106 9.50 7.25 4.20
N PRO A 107 10.58 7.56 3.45
CA PRO A 107 10.53 8.60 2.43
C PRO A 107 9.62 8.25 1.24
N VAL A 108 9.28 6.97 1.04
CA VAL A 108 8.31 6.52 0.04
C VAL A 108 6.87 6.87 0.43
N ALA A 109 6.51 6.75 1.70
CA ALA A 109 5.14 6.93 2.19
C ALA A 109 4.42 8.20 1.66
N PRO A 110 4.99 9.42 1.75
CA PRO A 110 4.30 10.62 1.26
C PRO A 110 4.08 10.59 -0.26
N ILE A 111 4.98 9.98 -1.03
CA ILE A 111 4.86 9.86 -2.50
C ILE A 111 3.67 8.96 -2.85
N VAL A 112 3.61 7.77 -2.27
CA VAL A 112 2.54 6.81 -2.55
C VAL A 112 1.20 7.21 -1.93
N ALA A 113 1.21 7.96 -0.83
CA ALA A 113 0.00 8.55 -0.26
C ALA A 113 -0.64 9.56 -1.24
N LEU A 114 0.16 10.43 -1.86
CA LEU A 114 -0.33 11.34 -2.89
C LEU A 114 -0.88 10.57 -4.10
N ALA A 115 -0.16 9.55 -4.57
CA ALA A 115 -0.59 8.73 -5.69
C ALA A 115 -1.87 7.95 -5.39
N ARG A 116 -2.00 7.41 -4.16
CA ARG A 116 -3.17 6.66 -3.71
C ARG A 116 -4.46 7.47 -3.79
N PHE A 117 -4.38 8.78 -3.59
CA PHE A 117 -5.52 9.70 -3.59
C PHE A 117 -5.61 10.58 -4.83
N GLY A 118 -4.93 10.21 -5.91
CA GLY A 118 -5.05 10.91 -7.18
C GLY A 118 -4.56 12.36 -7.17
N ARG A 119 -3.65 12.71 -6.26
CA ARG A 119 -3.08 14.06 -6.12
C ARG A 119 -2.00 14.30 -7.19
N TRP A 120 -2.38 14.13 -8.46
CA TRP A 120 -1.45 14.00 -9.59
C TRP A 120 -0.53 15.21 -9.78
N ASP A 121 -1.04 16.43 -9.59
CA ASP A 121 -0.22 17.64 -9.69
C ASP A 121 0.83 17.72 -8.57
N GLU A 122 0.48 17.30 -7.35
CA GLU A 122 1.43 17.20 -6.24
C GLU A 122 2.44 16.07 -6.45
N VAL A 123 2.03 14.93 -7.02
CA VAL A 123 2.97 13.86 -7.39
C VAL A 123 4.00 14.35 -8.41
N LEU A 124 3.56 15.08 -9.44
CA LEU A 124 4.46 15.62 -10.47
C LEU A 124 5.35 16.75 -9.93
N GLY A 125 4.87 17.52 -8.96
CA GLY A 125 5.63 18.55 -8.25
C GLY A 125 6.50 18.02 -7.10
N TYR A 126 6.38 16.75 -6.73
CA TYR A 126 7.16 16.18 -5.62
C TYR A 126 8.65 16.13 -5.98
N PRO A 127 9.55 16.67 -5.12
CA PRO A 127 10.97 16.76 -5.44
C PRO A 127 11.58 15.37 -5.66
N ALA A 128 12.56 15.30 -6.56
CA ALA A 128 13.29 14.05 -6.79
C ALA A 128 14.03 13.63 -5.50
N PRO A 129 13.94 12.35 -5.08
CA PRO A 129 14.66 11.86 -3.91
C PRO A 129 16.18 11.80 -4.18
N PRO A 130 17.04 11.57 -3.17
CA PRO A 130 18.45 11.26 -3.40
C PRO A 130 18.64 10.04 -4.31
N ARG A 131 19.64 10.05 -5.20
CA ARG A 131 19.90 8.92 -6.11
C ARG A 131 20.44 7.67 -5.41
N ASP A 132 21.03 7.84 -4.23
CA ASP A 132 21.54 6.74 -3.40
C ASP A 132 20.40 5.92 -2.76
N TRP A 133 19.14 6.31 -2.99
CA TRP A 133 17.93 5.66 -2.53
C TRP A 133 17.19 5.02 -3.70
N PRO A 134 17.67 3.87 -4.21
CA PRO A 134 17.16 3.29 -5.45
C PRO A 134 15.70 2.84 -5.33
N TYR A 135 15.23 2.44 -4.14
CA TYR A 135 13.83 2.05 -3.94
C TYR A 135 12.91 3.28 -3.98
N THR A 136 13.24 4.34 -3.25
CA THR A 136 12.51 5.61 -3.24
C THR A 136 12.49 6.23 -4.62
N TRP A 137 13.63 6.23 -5.30
CA TRP A 137 13.76 6.78 -6.64
C TRP A 137 12.91 6.00 -7.65
N GLY A 138 12.89 4.67 -7.56
CA GLY A 138 11.98 3.85 -8.38
C GLY A 138 10.50 4.11 -8.08
N VAL A 139 10.10 4.17 -6.81
CA VAL A 139 8.70 4.44 -6.45
C VAL A 139 8.27 5.88 -6.82
N TRP A 140 9.19 6.83 -6.80
CA TRP A 140 8.97 8.18 -7.33
C TRP A 140 8.70 8.16 -8.83
N ARG A 141 9.49 7.42 -9.61
CA ARG A 141 9.23 7.19 -11.06
C ARG A 141 7.89 6.52 -11.31
N TYR A 142 7.59 5.46 -10.57
CA TYR A 142 6.29 4.77 -10.61
C TYR A 142 5.12 5.74 -10.43
N SER A 143 5.16 6.55 -9.37
CA SER A 143 4.07 7.46 -9.01
C SER A 143 3.88 8.56 -10.06
N ARG A 144 4.99 9.09 -10.60
CA ARG A 144 4.95 10.02 -11.73
C ARG A 144 4.37 9.40 -12.98
N GLY A 145 4.71 8.14 -13.27
CA GLY A 145 4.14 7.38 -14.38
C GLY A 145 2.62 7.25 -14.26
N LEU A 146 2.11 6.95 -13.06
CA LEU A 146 0.67 6.95 -12.79
C LEU A 146 0.03 8.32 -13.04
N ALA A 147 0.65 9.39 -12.53
CA ALA A 147 0.14 10.75 -12.69
C ALA A 147 0.07 11.16 -14.17
N PHE A 148 1.12 10.91 -14.95
CA PHE A 148 1.11 11.15 -16.40
C PHE A 148 0.06 10.31 -17.12
N ASN A 149 -0.09 9.02 -16.77
CA ASN A 149 -1.10 8.15 -17.36
C ASN A 149 -2.53 8.65 -17.09
N ALA A 150 -2.80 9.06 -15.84
CA ALA A 150 -4.09 9.61 -15.44
C ALA A 150 -4.43 10.90 -16.20
N LYS A 151 -3.42 11.74 -16.46
CA LYS A 151 -3.54 12.99 -17.23
C LYS A 151 -3.54 12.79 -18.75
N GLY A 152 -3.49 11.54 -19.25
CA GLY A 152 -3.49 11.24 -20.69
C GLY A 152 -2.15 11.49 -21.39
N GLN A 153 -1.08 11.70 -20.64
CA GLN A 153 0.26 12.00 -21.14
C GLN A 153 1.05 10.69 -21.35
N ALA A 154 0.60 9.87 -22.30
CA ALA A 154 1.09 8.50 -22.49
C ALA A 154 2.62 8.44 -22.71
N ALA A 155 3.18 9.33 -23.54
CA ALA A 155 4.61 9.35 -23.84
C ALA A 155 5.47 9.61 -22.59
N ASP A 156 5.02 10.53 -21.72
CA ASP A 156 5.69 10.81 -20.44
C ASP A 156 5.57 9.62 -19.49
N ALA A 157 4.40 9.01 -19.41
CA ALA A 157 4.15 7.85 -18.55
C ALA A 157 5.01 6.64 -18.96
N THR A 158 5.13 6.37 -20.27
CA THR A 158 6.03 5.32 -20.81
C THR A 158 7.49 5.64 -20.53
N ARG A 159 7.90 6.91 -20.56
CA ARG A 159 9.27 7.29 -20.18
C ARG A 159 9.53 6.99 -18.71
N GLU A 160 8.62 7.35 -17.80
CA GLU A 160 8.78 7.04 -16.38
C GLU A 160 8.85 5.53 -16.11
N LEU A 161 8.08 4.70 -16.85
CA LEU A 161 8.18 3.24 -16.78
C LEU A 161 9.56 2.74 -17.21
N ARG A 162 10.11 3.21 -18.34
CA ARG A 162 11.44 2.81 -18.80
C ARG A 162 12.54 3.20 -17.81
N GLU A 163 12.43 4.38 -17.21
CA GLU A 163 13.37 4.82 -16.17
C GLU A 163 13.30 3.90 -14.94
N LEU A 164 12.09 3.57 -14.49
CA LEU A 164 11.84 2.59 -13.40
C LEU A 164 12.46 1.23 -13.71
N GLU A 165 12.28 0.70 -14.91
CA GLU A 165 12.89 -0.56 -15.34
C GLU A 165 14.43 -0.48 -15.34
N GLY A 166 15.01 0.64 -15.74
CA GLY A 166 16.46 0.87 -15.64
C GLY A 166 16.97 0.82 -14.20
N ILE A 167 16.26 1.49 -13.28
CA ILE A 167 16.58 1.48 -11.84
C ILE A 167 16.50 0.06 -11.29
N LEU A 168 15.42 -0.66 -11.60
CA LEU A 168 15.20 -2.05 -11.21
C LEU A 168 16.38 -2.96 -11.60
N GLN A 169 16.97 -2.77 -12.79
CA GLN A 169 18.13 -3.56 -13.21
C GLN A 169 19.41 -3.19 -12.46
N SER A 170 19.55 -1.94 -12.01
CA SER A 170 20.72 -1.48 -11.25
C SER A 170 20.72 -1.87 -9.78
N VAL A 171 19.57 -2.23 -9.20
CA VAL A 171 19.46 -2.55 -7.76
C VAL A 171 20.16 -3.88 -7.46
N PRO A 172 21.11 -3.92 -6.49
CA PRO A 172 21.75 -5.15 -6.07
C PRO A 172 20.72 -6.19 -5.59
N PRO A 173 20.82 -7.48 -5.99
CA PRO A 173 19.84 -8.51 -5.62
C PRO A 173 19.64 -8.65 -4.10
N GLU A 174 20.67 -8.41 -3.30
CA GLU A 174 20.69 -8.47 -1.84
C GLU A 174 20.10 -7.25 -1.14
N ARG A 175 19.82 -6.16 -1.86
CA ARG A 175 19.23 -4.95 -1.28
C ARG A 175 17.82 -5.26 -0.75
N THR A 176 17.64 -5.12 0.55
CA THR A 176 16.34 -5.27 1.23
C THR A 176 15.68 -3.92 1.53
N VAL A 177 14.37 -3.93 1.75
CA VAL A 177 13.60 -2.85 2.37
C VAL A 177 12.60 -3.45 3.33
N ALA A 178 12.20 -2.69 4.36
CA ALA A 178 11.38 -3.17 5.46
C ALA A 178 11.90 -4.50 6.04
N PHE A 179 13.23 -4.61 6.18
CA PHE A 179 14.00 -5.71 6.78
C PHE A 179 13.94 -7.07 6.07
N PHE A 180 12.91 -7.33 5.28
CA PHE A 180 12.60 -8.67 4.79
C PHE A 180 12.42 -8.74 3.27
N PHE A 181 12.05 -7.62 2.62
CA PHE A 181 11.63 -7.65 1.22
C PHE A 181 12.75 -7.24 0.30
N ARG A 182 12.97 -7.99 -0.77
CA ARG A 182 13.93 -7.59 -1.81
C ARG A 182 13.41 -6.32 -2.49
N ALA A 183 14.21 -5.26 -2.47
CA ALA A 183 13.88 -4.01 -3.14
C ALA A 183 13.57 -4.24 -4.64
N LYS A 184 14.32 -5.16 -5.27
CA LYS A 184 14.09 -5.57 -6.66
C LYS A 184 12.68 -6.13 -6.90
N ASN A 185 12.14 -6.93 -5.98
CA ASN A 185 10.80 -7.50 -6.13
C ASN A 185 9.72 -6.41 -6.01
N LEU A 186 9.85 -5.49 -5.05
CA LEU A 186 8.90 -4.38 -4.92
C LEU A 186 8.98 -3.39 -6.08
N LEU A 187 10.17 -3.15 -6.65
CA LEU A 187 10.32 -2.35 -7.87
C LEU A 187 9.75 -3.06 -9.11
N GLN A 188 9.89 -4.38 -9.19
CA GLN A 188 9.26 -5.17 -10.26
C GLN A 188 7.73 -5.15 -10.14
N LEU A 189 7.20 -5.21 -8.92
CA LEU A 189 5.79 -5.02 -8.59
C LEU A 189 5.32 -3.65 -9.07
N ALA A 190 6.05 -2.57 -8.75
CA ALA A 190 5.77 -1.22 -9.22
C ALA A 190 5.77 -1.09 -10.75
N ALA A 191 6.78 -1.68 -11.42
CA ALA A 191 6.89 -1.67 -12.88
C ALA A 191 5.73 -2.40 -13.55
N ASN A 192 5.35 -3.58 -13.04
CA ASN A 192 4.21 -4.33 -13.57
C ASN A 192 2.88 -3.62 -13.33
N LEU A 193 2.70 -2.98 -12.16
CA LEU A 193 1.53 -2.15 -11.89
C LEU A 193 1.42 -1.00 -12.89
N LEU A 194 2.48 -0.21 -13.07
CA LEU A 194 2.48 0.90 -14.00
C LEU A 194 2.29 0.42 -15.44
N GLY A 195 3.02 -0.61 -15.88
CA GLY A 195 2.84 -1.21 -17.20
C GLY A 195 1.42 -1.71 -17.43
N GLY A 196 0.78 -2.31 -16.42
CA GLY A 196 -0.61 -2.75 -16.48
C GLY A 196 -1.59 -1.58 -16.60
N GLU A 197 -1.35 -0.49 -15.88
CA GLU A 197 -2.12 0.76 -15.97
C GLU A 197 -2.01 1.42 -17.36
N LEU A 198 -0.80 1.45 -17.93
CA LEU A 198 -0.57 1.97 -19.29
C LEU A 198 -1.28 1.11 -20.34
N ALA A 199 -1.14 -0.21 -20.25
CA ALA A 199 -1.79 -1.15 -21.17
C ALA A 199 -3.32 -1.04 -21.10
N ALA A 200 -3.88 -0.96 -19.89
CA ALA A 200 -5.32 -0.77 -19.70
C ALA A 200 -5.81 0.55 -20.32
N LYS A 201 -5.07 1.65 -20.12
CA LYS A 201 -5.40 2.96 -20.71
C LYS A 201 -5.34 2.94 -22.23
N ALA A 202 -4.44 2.14 -22.82
CA ALA A 202 -4.31 1.96 -24.26
C ALA A 202 -5.33 0.96 -24.85
N GLY A 203 -6.17 0.33 -24.02
CA GLY A 203 -7.13 -0.68 -24.47
C GLY A 203 -6.53 -2.08 -24.65
N ASP A 204 -5.24 -2.29 -24.34
CA ASP A 204 -4.61 -3.62 -24.33
C ASP A 204 -4.90 -4.33 -23.01
N VAL A 205 -6.14 -4.84 -22.92
CA VAL A 205 -6.64 -5.56 -21.75
C VAL A 205 -5.83 -6.82 -21.48
N ALA A 206 -5.36 -7.52 -22.52
CA ALA A 206 -4.62 -8.77 -22.38
C ALA A 206 -3.28 -8.54 -21.67
N THR A 207 -2.51 -7.53 -22.10
CA THR A 207 -1.26 -7.16 -21.43
C THR A 207 -1.52 -6.64 -20.02
N ALA A 208 -2.54 -5.81 -19.84
CA ALA A 208 -2.90 -5.28 -18.53
C ALA A 208 -3.20 -6.37 -17.53
N GLU A 209 -4.08 -7.32 -17.88
CA GLU A 209 -4.44 -8.43 -17.02
C GLU A 209 -3.23 -9.33 -16.71
N ARG A 210 -2.41 -9.67 -17.72
CA ARG A 210 -1.22 -10.50 -17.53
C ARG A 210 -0.27 -9.89 -16.50
N LEU A 211 0.05 -8.61 -16.63
CA LEU A 211 0.94 -7.90 -15.71
C LEU A 211 0.36 -7.81 -14.31
N LEU A 212 -0.92 -7.46 -14.20
CA LEU A 212 -1.60 -7.30 -12.91
C LEU A 212 -1.79 -8.63 -12.18
N ARG A 213 -2.10 -9.72 -12.89
CA ARG A 213 -2.16 -11.07 -12.29
C ARG A 213 -0.80 -11.55 -11.81
N ALA A 214 0.27 -11.31 -12.56
CA ALA A 214 1.63 -11.61 -12.11
C ALA A 214 1.98 -10.83 -10.83
N THR A 215 1.56 -9.56 -10.77
CA THR A 215 1.75 -8.70 -9.60
C THR A 215 0.94 -9.19 -8.38
N VAL A 216 -0.31 -9.63 -8.58
CA VAL A 216 -1.11 -10.26 -7.52
C VAL A 216 -0.45 -11.55 -7.02
N ALA A 217 0.04 -12.39 -7.93
CA ALA A 217 0.71 -13.64 -7.56
C ALA A 217 1.97 -13.38 -6.74
N GLU A 218 2.80 -12.42 -7.13
CA GLU A 218 3.97 -11.99 -6.35
C GLU A 218 3.56 -11.47 -4.97
N GLN A 219 2.58 -10.56 -4.89
CA GLN A 219 2.10 -10.01 -3.61
C GLN A 219 1.55 -11.10 -2.68
N ASP A 220 0.89 -12.13 -3.22
CA ASP A 220 0.36 -13.26 -2.45
C ASP A 220 1.47 -14.15 -1.86
N THR A 221 2.72 -14.04 -2.32
CA THR A 221 3.89 -14.73 -1.73
C THR A 221 4.54 -13.98 -0.58
N HIS A 222 4.19 -12.71 -0.37
CA HIS A 222 4.74 -11.92 0.73
C HIS A 222 4.34 -12.54 2.07
N TRP A 223 5.32 -12.74 2.96
CA TRP A 223 5.03 -13.12 4.34
C TRP A 223 4.27 -11.99 5.06
N PHE A 224 3.43 -12.38 6.02
CA PHE A 224 2.67 -11.42 6.80
C PHE A 224 3.62 -10.47 7.54
N THR A 225 3.43 -9.18 7.30
CA THR A 225 4.11 -8.08 7.96
C THR A 225 3.09 -6.99 8.26
N GLU A 226 3.29 -6.27 9.35
CA GLU A 226 2.39 -5.21 9.76
C GLU A 226 3.19 -3.94 10.09
N PRO A 227 3.06 -2.89 9.28
CA PRO A 227 2.25 -2.81 8.04
C PRO A 227 2.85 -3.58 6.83
N PRO A 228 2.05 -3.89 5.79
CA PRO A 228 2.56 -4.52 4.58
C PRO A 228 3.56 -3.62 3.83
N PRO A 229 4.51 -4.18 3.06
CA PRO A 229 5.55 -3.39 2.37
C PRO A 229 5.05 -2.59 1.18
N TRP A 230 3.84 -2.90 0.68
CA TRP A 230 3.21 -2.21 -0.44
C TRP A 230 1.87 -1.61 0.00
N TYR A 231 1.63 -0.38 -0.41
CA TYR A 231 0.64 0.53 0.20
C TYR A 231 -0.83 0.21 -0.08
N PHE A 232 -1.13 -0.79 -0.92
CA PHE A 232 -2.50 -1.25 -1.15
C PHE A 232 -2.55 -2.68 -1.75
N PRO A 233 -3.69 -3.39 -1.67
CA PRO A 233 -3.87 -4.66 -2.36
C PRO A 233 -3.98 -4.49 -3.89
N VAL A 234 -3.08 -5.12 -4.64
CA VAL A 234 -3.01 -5.02 -6.12
C VAL A 234 -4.28 -5.52 -6.80
N ARG A 235 -5.02 -6.42 -6.14
CA ARG A 235 -6.33 -6.92 -6.58
C ARG A 235 -7.31 -5.78 -6.87
N GLN A 236 -7.18 -4.64 -6.21
CA GLN A 236 -8.01 -3.46 -6.48
C GLN A 236 -7.81 -2.90 -7.90
N THR A 237 -6.56 -2.85 -8.36
CA THR A 237 -6.21 -2.41 -9.71
C THR A 237 -6.68 -3.44 -10.74
N LEU A 238 -6.44 -4.73 -10.49
CA LEU A 238 -6.90 -5.81 -11.37
C LEU A 238 -8.43 -5.81 -11.52
N GLY A 239 -9.17 -5.72 -10.41
CA GLY A 239 -10.63 -5.66 -10.44
C GLY A 239 -11.16 -4.46 -11.23
N ALA A 240 -10.53 -3.29 -11.08
CA ALA A 240 -10.93 -2.10 -11.83
C ALA A 240 -10.69 -2.24 -13.34
N VAL A 241 -9.56 -2.82 -13.75
CA VAL A 241 -9.27 -3.10 -15.17
C VAL A 241 -10.25 -4.11 -15.75
N LEU A 242 -10.58 -5.18 -15.00
CA LEU A 242 -11.56 -6.17 -15.44
C LEU A 242 -12.96 -5.56 -15.60
N LEU A 243 -13.37 -4.67 -14.69
CA LEU A 243 -14.62 -3.92 -14.82
C LEU A 243 -14.64 -3.03 -16.06
N GLN A 244 -13.56 -2.28 -16.30
CA GLN A 244 -13.43 -1.43 -17.49
C GLN A 244 -13.49 -2.24 -18.79
N ALA A 245 -13.01 -3.47 -18.77
CA ALA A 245 -13.09 -4.42 -19.89
C ALA A 245 -14.44 -5.14 -20.03
N GLY A 246 -15.46 -4.79 -19.22
CA GLY A 246 -16.78 -5.44 -19.24
C GLY A 246 -16.82 -6.83 -18.60
N ARG A 247 -15.75 -7.26 -17.92
CA ARG A 247 -15.61 -8.57 -17.29
C ARG A 247 -16.01 -8.54 -15.82
N ALA A 248 -17.25 -8.14 -15.57
CA ALA A 248 -17.77 -7.92 -14.22
C ALA A 248 -17.75 -9.18 -13.34
N GLY A 249 -17.98 -10.37 -13.91
CA GLY A 249 -17.90 -11.63 -13.17
C GLY A 249 -16.48 -11.94 -12.67
N ASP A 250 -15.46 -11.69 -13.49
CA ASP A 250 -14.07 -11.88 -13.07
C ASP A 250 -13.64 -10.85 -12.03
N ALA A 251 -14.10 -9.60 -12.18
CA ALA A 251 -13.86 -8.55 -11.19
C ALA A 251 -14.46 -8.90 -9.82
N GLU A 252 -15.68 -9.44 -9.79
CA GLU A 252 -16.32 -9.91 -8.55
C GLU A 252 -15.43 -10.91 -7.81
N LEU A 253 -14.91 -11.92 -8.51
CA LEU A 253 -14.03 -12.94 -7.91
C LEU A 253 -12.77 -12.31 -7.31
N VAL A 254 -12.17 -11.35 -8.02
CA VAL A 254 -10.96 -10.65 -7.56
C VAL A 254 -11.24 -9.83 -6.29
N TYR A 255 -12.34 -9.08 -6.24
CA TYR A 255 -12.68 -8.27 -5.07
C TYR A 255 -13.11 -9.13 -3.87
N ARG A 256 -13.83 -10.24 -4.09
CA ARG A 256 -14.19 -11.16 -3.00
C ARG A 256 -12.95 -11.79 -2.36
N GLU A 257 -11.98 -12.22 -3.16
CA GLU A 257 -10.72 -12.74 -2.62
C GLU A 257 -9.92 -11.66 -1.89
N ASP A 258 -9.93 -10.42 -2.39
CA ASP A 258 -9.32 -9.32 -1.67
C ASP A 258 -9.98 -9.08 -0.30
N LEU A 259 -11.32 -9.04 -0.24
CA LEU A 259 -12.07 -8.81 0.99
C LEU A 259 -11.99 -9.98 1.98
N ARG A 260 -11.69 -11.19 1.51
CA ARG A 260 -11.37 -12.32 2.39
C ARG A 260 -10.06 -12.08 3.15
N ARG A 261 -9.07 -11.44 2.51
CA ARG A 261 -7.75 -11.12 3.10
C ARG A 261 -7.74 -9.78 3.81
N ASN A 262 -8.52 -8.83 3.31
CA ASN A 262 -8.60 -7.45 3.76
C ASN A 262 -10.08 -7.09 4.07
N PRO A 263 -10.70 -7.71 5.09
CA PRO A 263 -12.10 -7.44 5.45
C PRO A 263 -12.31 -5.95 5.72
N GLY A 264 -13.39 -5.38 5.21
CA GLY A 264 -13.70 -3.97 5.45
C GLY A 264 -12.90 -2.96 4.59
N ASN A 265 -12.05 -3.40 3.66
CA ASN A 265 -11.35 -2.47 2.77
C ASN A 265 -12.35 -1.74 1.84
N GLY A 266 -12.53 -0.44 2.07
CA GLY A 266 -13.57 0.35 1.41
C GLY A 266 -13.42 0.44 -0.12
N TRP A 267 -12.18 0.42 -0.62
CA TRP A 267 -11.90 0.44 -2.05
C TRP A 267 -12.40 -0.83 -2.75
N SER A 268 -12.20 -1.99 -2.11
CA SER A 268 -12.60 -3.29 -2.64
C SER A 268 -14.10 -3.54 -2.46
N LEU A 269 -14.69 -3.04 -1.37
CA LEU A 269 -16.15 -3.01 -1.21
C LEU A 269 -16.82 -2.19 -2.32
N PHE A 270 -16.27 -1.02 -2.64
CA PHE A 270 -16.77 -0.19 -3.72
C PHE A 270 -16.71 -0.91 -5.08
N GLY A 271 -15.55 -1.49 -5.40
CA GLY A 271 -15.36 -2.26 -6.64
C GLY A 271 -16.26 -3.50 -6.73
N LEU A 272 -16.43 -4.24 -5.62
CA LEU A 272 -17.35 -5.38 -5.55
C LEU A 272 -18.79 -4.93 -5.82
N ALA A 273 -19.27 -3.87 -5.18
CA ALA A 273 -20.61 -3.34 -5.44
C ALA A 273 -20.79 -2.93 -6.92
N GLN A 274 -19.79 -2.31 -7.54
CA GLN A 274 -19.83 -2.00 -8.97
C GLN A 274 -19.91 -3.28 -9.84
N SER A 275 -19.13 -4.31 -9.53
CA SER A 275 -19.20 -5.59 -10.26
C SER A 275 -20.54 -6.28 -10.14
N LEU A 276 -21.17 -6.25 -8.97
CA LEU A 276 -22.46 -6.88 -8.74
C LEU A 276 -23.58 -6.15 -9.47
N ARG A 277 -23.60 -4.81 -9.42
CA ARG A 277 -24.59 -4.01 -10.17
C ARG A 277 -24.47 -4.21 -11.68
N THR A 278 -23.25 -4.27 -12.21
CA THR A 278 -23.01 -4.48 -13.64
C THR A 278 -23.55 -5.84 -14.12
N GLN A 279 -23.59 -6.84 -13.23
CA GLN A 279 -24.17 -8.17 -13.48
C GLN A 279 -25.69 -8.23 -13.22
N GLY A 280 -26.33 -7.14 -12.78
CA GLY A 280 -27.75 -7.15 -12.38
C GLY A 280 -28.03 -7.78 -11.01
N LYS A 281 -27.00 -8.11 -10.22
CA LYS A 281 -27.12 -8.69 -8.86
C LYS A 281 -27.41 -7.58 -7.83
N THR A 282 -28.57 -6.94 -7.94
CA THR A 282 -28.91 -5.73 -7.18
C THR A 282 -29.05 -5.95 -5.67
N ALA A 283 -29.60 -7.09 -5.24
CA ALA A 283 -29.72 -7.43 -3.81
C ALA A 283 -28.34 -7.62 -3.15
N ASP A 284 -27.44 -8.36 -3.78
CA ASP A 284 -26.07 -8.56 -3.30
C ASP A 284 -25.31 -7.23 -3.27
N ALA A 285 -25.46 -6.40 -4.30
CA ALA A 285 -24.84 -5.08 -4.35
C ALA A 285 -25.30 -4.19 -3.19
N ALA A 286 -26.60 -4.22 -2.86
CA ALA A 286 -27.15 -3.44 -1.76
C ALA A 286 -26.53 -3.84 -0.41
N GLN A 287 -26.31 -5.15 -0.16
CA GLN A 287 -25.63 -5.63 1.05
C GLN A 287 -24.18 -5.15 1.13
N VAL A 288 -23.45 -5.21 0.01
CA VAL A 288 -22.07 -4.71 -0.06
C VAL A 288 -22.03 -3.19 0.14
N ASP A 289 -23.01 -2.44 -0.35
CA ASP A 289 -23.12 -1.00 -0.14
C ASP A 289 -23.28 -0.62 1.34
N GLU A 290 -24.00 -1.42 2.13
CA GLU A 290 -24.07 -1.18 3.58
C GLU A 290 -22.71 -1.32 4.25
N SER A 291 -21.95 -2.33 3.84
CA SER A 291 -20.58 -2.55 4.32
C SER A 291 -19.65 -1.42 3.88
N PHE A 292 -19.77 -0.97 2.62
CA PHE A 292 -19.03 0.17 2.09
C PHE A 292 -19.34 1.45 2.88
N ARG A 293 -20.61 1.77 3.14
CA ARG A 293 -20.99 2.95 3.93
C ARG A 293 -20.35 2.97 5.31
N LYS A 294 -20.19 1.81 5.96
CA LYS A 294 -19.50 1.70 7.25
C LYS A 294 -17.99 1.91 7.11
N ALA A 295 -17.36 1.23 6.15
CA ALA A 295 -15.93 1.32 5.89
C ALA A 295 -15.47 2.72 5.41
N TRP A 296 -16.35 3.43 4.72
CA TRP A 296 -16.08 4.73 4.10
C TRP A 296 -16.70 5.91 4.85
N ALA A 297 -17.20 5.69 6.07
CA ALA A 297 -17.96 6.70 6.83
C ALA A 297 -17.15 7.97 7.17
N GLN A 298 -15.83 7.84 7.28
CA GLN A 298 -14.92 8.95 7.61
C GLN A 298 -14.13 9.45 6.39
N ALA A 299 -14.39 8.91 5.19
CA ALA A 299 -13.66 9.28 4.01
C ALA A 299 -13.92 10.75 3.63
N ASP A 300 -12.88 11.41 3.15
CA ASP A 300 -12.93 12.78 2.62
C ASP A 300 -12.78 12.80 1.08
N VAL A 301 -12.90 11.64 0.44
CA VAL A 301 -12.90 11.48 -1.01
C VAL A 301 -14.08 10.64 -1.50
N ARG A 302 -14.52 10.92 -2.72
CA ARG A 302 -15.54 10.14 -3.42
C ARG A 302 -14.91 9.23 -4.46
N LEU A 303 -15.26 7.95 -4.42
CA LEU A 303 -14.82 6.98 -5.40
C LEU A 303 -15.72 6.95 -6.64
N THR A 304 -15.09 6.78 -7.80
CA THR A 304 -15.73 6.42 -9.08
C THR A 304 -15.26 5.05 -9.57
N ALA A 305 -14.11 4.58 -9.09
CA ALA A 305 -13.57 3.24 -9.21
C ALA A 305 -12.82 2.88 -7.92
N SER A 306 -12.35 1.64 -7.78
CA SER A 306 -11.49 1.21 -6.65
C SER A 306 -10.04 1.73 -6.74
N ARG A 307 -9.80 2.75 -7.56
CA ARG A 307 -8.54 3.48 -7.77
C ARG A 307 -8.87 4.86 -8.38
N PHE A 308 -7.91 5.78 -8.37
CA PHE A 308 -7.99 7.08 -9.07
C PHE A 308 -7.33 7.02 -10.45
#